data_AF-A0A0M4GSL1-F1
#
_entry.id   AF-A0A0M4GSL1-F1
#
_cell.length_a   1.000
_cell.length_b   1.000
_cell.length_c   1.000
_cell.angle_alpha   90.00
_cell.angle_beta   90.00
_cell.angle_gamma   90.00
#
_symmetry.space_group_name_H-M   'P 1'
#
loop_
_entity.id
_entity.type
_entity.pdbx_description
1 polymer ?
#
loop_
_entity_poly.entity_id
_entity_poly.type
_entity_poly.pdbx_seq_one_letter_code
_entity_poly.pdbx_strand_id
1 'polypeptide(L)'
;MAEQLDQPLSRSRSQWMRWFHPARASRSDGFGRFAEATARFMGSPKFVLYMTVFVVAWIAANILLVRINAGAWDPYPFILLNLAFSTQASYSAPLILLAQNRQDDRDRVTAEQDRQRAQRNLEDTEFLTREIASLRLAMNDVATRDFVRSELRDMLEELLTEERRSREEIVGELMEELSEEAADGETGPAPADAGRAADAAQDAG
;
A
#
# COMPACT_ATOMS: atom_id res chain seq x y z
N MET A 1 -4.33 -37.04 45.94
CA MET A 1 -5.00 -38.25 45.44
C MET A 1 -6.33 -37.85 44.82
N ALA A 2 -6.41 -37.89 43.49
CA ALA A 2 -7.61 -38.10 42.66
C ALA A 2 -7.32 -37.62 41.22
N GLU A 3 -6.37 -38.27 40.55
CA GLU A 3 -6.32 -38.31 39.08
C GLU A 3 -7.15 -39.51 38.64
N GLN A 4 -8.24 -39.28 37.90
CA GLN A 4 -8.80 -40.17 36.86
C GLN A 4 -10.13 -39.57 36.39
N LEU A 5 -10.04 -38.63 35.47
CA LEU A 5 -11.16 -38.22 34.63
C LEU A 5 -10.93 -38.78 33.23
N ASP A 6 -11.62 -39.89 32.98
CA ASP A 6 -12.48 -40.08 31.81
C ASP A 6 -11.81 -39.93 30.42
N GLN A 7 -11.06 -40.95 30.02
CA GLN A 7 -10.70 -41.18 28.62
C GLN A 7 -11.71 -42.18 28.01
N PRO A 8 -12.58 -41.78 27.08
CA PRO A 8 -13.37 -42.77 26.37
C PRO A 8 -12.49 -43.56 25.40
N LEU A 9 -12.56 -44.88 25.57
CA LEU A 9 -11.94 -45.93 24.76
C LEU A 9 -12.07 -45.63 23.25
N SER A 10 -10.93 -45.46 22.58
CA SER A 10 -10.81 -45.42 21.13
C SER A 10 -11.10 -46.81 20.54
N ARG A 11 -12.38 -47.13 20.41
CA ARG A 11 -12.84 -48.36 19.76
C ARG A 11 -12.65 -48.24 18.25
N SER A 12 -11.56 -48.85 17.80
CA SER A 12 -11.27 -49.31 16.43
C SER A 12 -12.53 -49.53 15.58
N ARG A 13 -12.86 -48.57 14.70
CA ARG A 13 -13.92 -48.70 13.68
C ARG A 13 -13.78 -47.67 12.54
N SER A 14 -12.70 -47.69 11.76
CA SER A 14 -12.72 -46.99 10.45
C SER A 14 -11.63 -47.41 9.45
N GLN A 15 -11.25 -48.70 9.37
CA GLN A 15 -10.42 -49.16 8.24
C GLN A 15 -11.16 -49.07 6.89
N TRP A 16 -12.51 -49.07 6.89
CA TRP A 16 -13.33 -48.95 5.69
C TRP A 16 -13.32 -47.54 5.07
N MET A 17 -12.99 -46.49 5.84
CA MET A 17 -12.90 -45.12 5.32
C MET A 17 -11.68 -44.88 4.44
N ARG A 18 -10.63 -45.73 4.49
CA ARG A 18 -9.44 -45.60 3.62
C ARG A 18 -9.70 -45.86 2.14
N TRP A 19 -10.77 -46.58 1.78
CA TRP A 19 -11.11 -46.86 0.38
C TRP A 19 -11.80 -45.68 -0.34
N PHE A 20 -12.33 -44.71 0.42
CA PHE A 20 -13.02 -43.54 -0.14
C PHE A 20 -12.22 -42.24 -0.05
N HIS A 21 -10.96 -42.28 0.42
CA HIS A 21 -10.08 -41.12 0.36
C HIS A 21 -9.28 -41.15 -0.94
N PRO A 22 -9.68 -40.39 -1.99
CA PRO A 22 -8.78 -40.15 -3.10
C PRO A 22 -7.57 -39.39 -2.54
N ALA A 23 -6.45 -40.10 -2.41
CA ALA A 23 -5.17 -39.46 -2.25
C ALA A 23 -5.03 -38.43 -3.38
N ARG A 24 -4.62 -37.20 -3.03
CA ARG A 24 -4.24 -36.14 -3.96
C ARG A 24 -3.09 -36.63 -4.84
N ALA A 25 -3.43 -37.41 -5.85
CA ALA A 25 -2.49 -37.92 -6.82
C ALA A 25 -2.47 -36.91 -7.97
N SER A 26 -1.44 -36.07 -7.91
CA SER A 26 -0.80 -35.36 -9.01
C SER A 26 -0.62 -36.24 -10.26
N ARG A 27 -1.72 -36.55 -10.97
CA ARG A 27 -1.74 -37.34 -12.21
C ARG A 27 -2.78 -36.81 -13.20
N SER A 28 -2.92 -35.49 -13.31
CA SER A 28 -4.02 -34.85 -14.03
C SER A 28 -3.61 -33.82 -15.09
N ASP A 29 -2.36 -33.83 -15.57
CA ASP A 29 -1.94 -32.88 -16.62
C ASP A 29 -2.66 -33.18 -17.96
N GLY A 30 -2.92 -34.44 -18.28
CA GLY A 30 -3.69 -34.82 -19.48
C GLY A 30 -5.18 -34.49 -19.35
N PHE A 31 -5.83 -35.02 -18.31
CA PHE A 31 -7.27 -34.82 -18.07
C PHE A 31 -7.63 -33.38 -17.73
N GLY A 32 -6.74 -32.64 -17.07
CA GLY A 32 -6.92 -31.23 -16.77
C GLY A 32 -6.99 -30.35 -18.00
N ARG A 33 -6.05 -30.52 -18.93
CA ARG A 33 -6.06 -29.80 -20.21
C ARG A 33 -7.27 -30.18 -21.06
N PHE A 34 -7.67 -31.45 -21.06
CA PHE A 34 -8.87 -31.91 -21.76
C PHE A 34 -10.15 -31.32 -21.16
N ALA A 35 -10.29 -31.30 -19.84
CA ALA A 35 -11.41 -30.67 -19.15
C ALA A 35 -11.46 -29.16 -19.40
N GLU A 36 -10.31 -28.48 -19.38
CA GLU A 36 -10.23 -27.04 -19.66
C GLU A 36 -10.58 -26.70 -21.12
N ALA A 37 -10.15 -27.52 -22.08
CA ALA A 37 -10.55 -27.40 -23.48
C ALA A 37 -12.06 -27.67 -23.67
N THR A 38 -12.58 -28.70 -23.01
CA THR A 38 -14.00 -29.06 -23.07
C THR A 38 -14.88 -27.98 -22.42
N ALA A 39 -14.45 -27.40 -21.30
CA ALA A 39 -15.15 -26.29 -20.63
C ALA A 39 -15.20 -25.04 -21.52
N ARG A 40 -14.08 -24.67 -22.16
CA ARG A 40 -14.05 -23.57 -23.14
C ARG A 40 -14.95 -23.85 -24.35
N PHE A 41 -15.00 -25.11 -24.78
CA PHE A 41 -15.82 -25.52 -25.92
C PHE A 41 -17.32 -25.50 -25.60
N MET A 42 -17.74 -26.06 -24.46
CA MET A 42 -19.13 -26.05 -24.01
C MET A 42 -19.66 -24.66 -23.67
N GLY A 43 -18.80 -23.74 -23.21
CA GLY A 43 -19.17 -22.34 -22.93
C GLY A 43 -19.27 -21.45 -24.18
N SER A 44 -18.95 -21.96 -25.38
CA SER A 44 -18.99 -21.17 -26.61
C SER A 44 -20.40 -21.18 -27.24
N PRO A 45 -20.94 -20.03 -27.68
CA PRO A 45 -22.20 -19.97 -28.43
C PRO A 45 -22.19 -20.81 -29.71
N LYS A 46 -21.00 -21.07 -30.28
CA LYS A 46 -20.83 -21.90 -31.47
C LYS A 46 -21.17 -23.38 -31.22
N PHE A 47 -20.97 -23.89 -30.01
CA PHE A 47 -21.29 -25.29 -29.68
C PHE A 47 -22.78 -25.58 -29.80
N VAL A 48 -23.61 -24.68 -29.26
CA VAL A 48 -25.08 -24.78 -29.34
C VAL A 48 -25.52 -24.79 -30.80
N LEU A 49 -24.96 -23.91 -31.64
CA LEU A 49 -25.26 -23.87 -33.08
C LEU A 49 -24.95 -25.20 -33.77
N TYR A 50 -23.76 -25.78 -33.54
CA TYR A 50 -23.39 -27.08 -34.11
C TYR A 50 -24.31 -28.21 -33.66
N MET A 51 -24.68 -28.25 -32.37
CA MET A 51 -25.61 -29.25 -31.84
C MET A 51 -27.01 -29.11 -32.44
N THR A 52 -27.51 -27.89 -32.60
CA THR A 52 -28.80 -27.65 -33.26
C THR A 52 -28.78 -28.10 -34.72
N VAL A 53 -27.72 -27.75 -35.46
CA VAL A 53 -27.57 -28.18 -36.86
C VAL A 53 -27.50 -29.70 -36.96
N PHE A 54 -26.77 -30.37 -36.06
CA PHE A 54 -26.69 -31.82 -36.03
C PHE A 54 -28.06 -32.48 -35.81
N VAL A 55 -28.84 -32.01 -34.82
CA VAL A 55 -30.18 -32.53 -34.53
C VAL A 55 -31.12 -32.32 -35.72
N VAL A 56 -31.13 -31.13 -36.31
CA VAL A 56 -31.96 -30.82 -37.49
C VAL A 56 -31.57 -31.69 -38.68
N ALA A 57 -30.26 -31.86 -38.93
CA ALA A 57 -29.76 -32.70 -40.00
C ALA A 57 -30.13 -34.18 -39.79
N TRP A 58 -30.07 -34.69 -38.56
CA TRP A 58 -30.46 -36.06 -38.22
C TRP A 58 -31.95 -36.32 -38.49
N ILE A 59 -32.81 -35.39 -38.05
CA ILE A 59 -34.25 -35.46 -38.29
C ILE A 59 -34.54 -35.39 -39.79
N ALA A 60 -33.92 -34.43 -40.51
CA ALA A 60 -34.09 -34.27 -41.94
C ALA A 60 -33.63 -35.50 -42.75
N ALA A 61 -32.50 -36.09 -42.38
CA ALA A 61 -31.99 -37.31 -43.01
C ALA A 61 -32.96 -38.49 -42.82
N ASN A 62 -33.49 -38.68 -41.60
CA ASN A 62 -34.47 -39.74 -41.33
C ASN A 62 -35.80 -39.53 -42.09
N ILE A 63 -36.29 -38.30 -42.16
CA ILE A 63 -37.50 -37.97 -42.94
C ILE A 63 -37.25 -38.23 -44.44
N LEU A 64 -36.07 -37.88 -44.95
CA LEU A 64 -35.71 -38.13 -46.35
C LEU A 64 -35.63 -39.63 -46.64
N LEU A 65 -35.02 -40.42 -45.74
CA LEU A 65 -34.96 -41.88 -45.86
C LEU A 65 -36.36 -42.53 -45.90
N VAL A 66 -37.29 -42.04 -45.07
CA VAL A 66 -38.71 -42.45 -45.12
C VAL A 66 -39.32 -42.09 -46.48
N ARG A 67 -39.11 -40.86 -46.96
CA ARG A 67 -39.68 -40.37 -48.23
C ARG A 67 -39.19 -41.12 -49.47
N ILE A 68 -37.98 -41.65 -49.46
CA ILE A 68 -37.40 -42.40 -50.58
C ILE A 68 -37.66 -43.92 -50.50
N ASN A 69 -38.52 -44.37 -49.59
CA ASN A 69 -38.84 -45.80 -49.36
C ASN A 69 -37.61 -46.69 -49.04
N ALA A 70 -36.49 -46.10 -48.61
CA ALA A 70 -35.28 -46.85 -48.23
C ALA A 70 -35.36 -47.46 -46.82
N GLY A 71 -36.45 -47.21 -46.09
CA GLY A 71 -36.64 -47.56 -44.69
C GLY A 71 -36.09 -46.48 -43.76
N ALA A 72 -36.76 -46.22 -42.64
CA ALA A 72 -36.26 -45.28 -41.63
C ALA A 72 -35.25 -45.99 -40.73
N TRP A 73 -34.07 -45.39 -40.52
CA TRP A 73 -33.12 -45.90 -39.52
C TRP A 73 -33.54 -45.55 -38.09
N ASP A 74 -34.19 -44.40 -37.89
CA ASP A 74 -34.73 -43.93 -36.61
C ASP A 74 -36.12 -43.30 -36.82
N PRO A 75 -37.20 -44.09 -36.90
CA PRO A 75 -38.56 -43.58 -37.04
C PRO A 75 -39.00 -42.74 -35.83
N TYR A 76 -39.94 -41.82 -36.02
CA TYR A 76 -40.58 -41.07 -34.93
C TYR A 76 -41.09 -42.06 -33.86
N PRO A 77 -40.68 -41.97 -32.58
CA PRO A 77 -40.19 -40.80 -31.83
C PRO A 77 -38.65 -40.62 -31.70
N PHE A 78 -37.85 -41.12 -32.64
CA PHE A 78 -36.37 -41.00 -32.64
C PHE A 78 -35.70 -41.61 -31.39
N ILE A 79 -35.83 -42.93 -31.21
CA ILE A 79 -35.33 -43.63 -30.01
C ILE A 79 -33.81 -43.59 -29.91
N LEU A 80 -33.10 -43.65 -31.05
CA LEU A 80 -31.64 -43.66 -31.06
C LEU A 80 -31.08 -42.30 -30.66
N LEU A 81 -31.70 -41.22 -31.15
CA LEU A 81 -31.37 -39.86 -30.75
C LEU A 81 -31.61 -39.64 -29.25
N ASN A 82 -32.75 -40.11 -28.73
CA ASN A 82 -33.04 -40.04 -27.31
C ASN A 82 -32.06 -40.84 -26.46
N LEU A 83 -31.67 -42.04 -26.90
CA LEU A 83 -30.69 -42.86 -26.21
C LEU A 83 -29.33 -42.16 -26.17
N ALA A 84 -28.90 -41.60 -27.29
CA ALA A 84 -27.64 -40.86 -27.38
C ALA A 84 -27.61 -39.65 -26.44
N PHE A 85 -28.67 -38.83 -26.40
CA PHE A 85 -28.78 -37.72 -25.45
C PHE A 85 -28.80 -38.19 -23.99
N SER A 86 -29.49 -39.29 -23.70
CA SER A 86 -29.53 -39.86 -22.35
C SER A 86 -28.13 -40.30 -21.88
N THR A 87 -27.38 -40.99 -22.75
CA THR A 87 -25.99 -41.35 -22.46
C THR A 87 -25.09 -40.13 -22.36
N GLN A 88 -25.28 -39.13 -23.23
CA GLN A 88 -24.49 -37.89 -23.21
C GLN A 88 -24.67 -37.15 -21.89
N ALA A 89 -25.90 -37.02 -21.39
CA ALA A 89 -26.18 -36.42 -20.08
C ALA A 89 -25.53 -37.23 -18.94
N SER A 90 -25.67 -38.55 -18.96
CA SER A 90 -25.13 -39.44 -17.93
C SER A 90 -23.60 -39.40 -17.83
N TYR A 91 -22.88 -39.34 -18.96
CA TYR A 91 -21.42 -39.22 -18.98
C TYR A 91 -20.94 -37.78 -18.73
N SER A 92 -21.76 -36.77 -19.03
CA SER A 92 -21.40 -35.37 -18.77
C SER A 92 -21.35 -35.07 -17.27
N ALA A 93 -22.27 -35.63 -16.47
CA ALA A 93 -22.32 -35.39 -15.02
C ALA A 93 -20.98 -35.66 -14.28
N PRO A 94 -20.32 -36.83 -14.42
CA PRO A 94 -19.04 -37.09 -13.78
C PRO A 94 -17.90 -36.25 -14.36
N LEU A 95 -17.92 -35.93 -15.66
CA LEU A 95 -16.94 -35.03 -16.28
C LEU A 95 -17.05 -33.61 -15.73
N ILE A 96 -18.27 -33.11 -15.58
CA ILE A 96 -18.57 -31.80 -14.99
C ILE A 96 -18.12 -31.77 -13.53
N LEU A 97 -18.40 -32.83 -12.75
CA LEU A 97 -17.97 -32.92 -11.35
C LEU A 97 -16.44 -32.88 -11.22
N LEU A 98 -15.71 -33.55 -12.12
CA LEU A 98 -14.24 -33.49 -12.16
C LEU A 98 -13.71 -32.12 -12.56
N ALA A 99 -14.40 -31.43 -13.49
CA ALA A 99 -14.05 -30.07 -13.88
C ALA A 99 -14.32 -29.07 -12.74
N GLN A 100 -15.44 -29.24 -12.02
CA GLN A 100 -15.83 -28.42 -10.87
C GLN A 100 -14.84 -28.57 -9.71
N ASN A 101 -14.47 -29.80 -9.32
CA ASN A 101 -13.49 -30.01 -8.25
C ASN A 101 -12.16 -29.26 -8.48
N ARG A 102 -11.72 -29.16 -9.74
CA ARG A 102 -10.51 -28.40 -10.09
C ARG A 102 -10.71 -26.89 -10.07
N GLN A 103 -11.89 -26.42 -10.45
CA GLN A 103 -12.24 -25.01 -10.38
C GLN A 103 -12.30 -24.57 -8.91
N ASP A 104 -12.94 -25.37 -8.05
CA ASP A 104 -13.03 -25.15 -6.61
C ASP A 104 -11.64 -25.10 -5.94
N ASP A 105 -10.70 -25.98 -6.36
CA ASP A 105 -9.32 -25.95 -5.89
C ASP A 105 -8.59 -24.64 -6.27
N ARG A 106 -8.78 -24.14 -7.50
CA ARG A 106 -8.21 -22.85 -7.95
C ARG A 106 -8.84 -21.67 -7.22
N ASP A 107 -10.15 -21.69 -7.06
CA ASP A 107 -10.93 -20.65 -6.40
C ASP A 107 -10.54 -20.58 -4.91
N ARG A 108 -10.28 -21.74 -4.28
CA ARG A 108 -9.75 -21.82 -2.92
C ARG A 108 -8.37 -21.16 -2.80
N VAL A 109 -7.42 -21.51 -3.66
CA VAL A 109 -6.07 -20.91 -3.62
C VAL A 109 -6.15 -19.40 -3.84
N THR A 110 -6.98 -18.95 -4.78
CA THR A 110 -7.20 -17.54 -5.05
C THR A 110 -7.78 -16.82 -3.83
N ALA A 111 -8.77 -17.42 -3.16
CA ALA A 111 -9.36 -16.88 -1.95
C ALA A 111 -8.39 -16.87 -0.75
N GLU A 112 -7.50 -17.85 -0.63
CA GLU A 112 -6.45 -17.87 0.39
C GLU A 112 -5.42 -16.75 0.15
N GLN A 113 -4.99 -16.55 -1.10
CA GLN A 113 -4.09 -15.45 -1.47
C GLN A 113 -4.74 -14.08 -1.25
N ASP A 114 -6.01 -13.93 -1.58
CA ASP A 114 -6.74 -12.69 -1.38
C ASP A 114 -6.85 -12.33 0.11
N ARG A 115 -7.15 -13.32 0.96
CA ARG A 115 -7.11 -13.14 2.42
C ARG A 115 -5.75 -12.71 2.94
N GLN A 116 -4.67 -13.32 2.46
CA GLN A 116 -3.30 -12.93 2.86
C GLN A 116 -2.96 -11.51 2.41
N ARG A 117 -3.36 -11.12 1.19
CA ARG A 117 -3.17 -9.75 0.70
C ARG A 117 -3.97 -8.75 1.54
N ALA A 118 -5.22 -9.06 1.86
CA ALA A 118 -6.05 -8.22 2.71
C ALA A 118 -5.42 -8.03 4.12
N GLN A 119 -4.88 -9.10 4.71
CA GLN A 119 -4.15 -9.01 5.99
C GLN A 119 -2.92 -8.11 5.89
N ARG A 120 -2.08 -8.29 4.87
CA ARG A 120 -0.90 -7.41 4.66
C ARG A 120 -1.29 -5.96 4.45
N ASN A 121 -2.34 -5.69 3.67
CA ASN A 121 -2.83 -4.33 3.45
C ASN A 121 -3.32 -3.67 4.76
N LEU A 122 -3.97 -4.44 5.64
CA LEU A 122 -4.35 -3.97 6.96
C LEU A 122 -3.12 -3.65 7.82
N GLU A 123 -2.14 -4.56 7.87
CA GLU A 123 -0.88 -4.35 8.59
C GLU A 123 -0.12 -3.12 8.08
N ASP A 124 0.00 -2.95 6.77
CA ASP A 124 0.64 -1.78 6.13
C ASP A 124 -0.12 -0.49 6.48
N THR A 125 -1.46 -0.54 6.49
CA THR A 125 -2.28 0.62 6.85
C THR A 125 -2.11 0.98 8.33
N GLU A 126 -2.06 -0.01 9.22
CA GLU A 126 -1.80 0.22 10.65
C GLU A 126 -0.40 0.78 10.88
N PHE A 127 0.60 0.27 10.17
CA PHE A 127 1.97 0.76 10.21
C PHE A 127 2.04 2.23 9.75
N LEU A 128 1.50 2.55 8.58
CA LEU A 128 1.47 3.93 8.07
C LEU A 128 0.71 4.87 9.00
N THR A 129 -0.40 4.41 9.60
CA THR A 129 -1.16 5.22 10.57
C THR A 129 -0.33 5.53 11.80
N ARG A 130 0.42 4.55 12.32
CA ARG A 130 1.33 4.74 13.46
C ARG A 130 2.48 5.69 13.12
N GLU A 131 3.05 5.56 11.92
CA GLU A 131 4.14 6.41 11.46
C GLU A 131 3.68 7.86 11.22
N ILE A 132 2.47 8.06 10.70
CA ILE A 132 1.87 9.40 10.58
C ILE A 132 1.61 9.99 11.96
N ALA A 133 1.16 9.19 12.93
CA ALA A 133 0.94 9.65 14.30
C ALA A 133 2.26 10.05 14.99
N SER A 134 3.33 9.28 14.84
CA SER A 134 4.66 9.62 15.38
C SER A 134 5.24 10.86 14.69
N LEU A 135 5.14 10.95 13.36
CA LEU A 135 5.55 12.12 12.59
C LEU A 135 4.79 13.37 13.03
N ARG A 136 3.47 13.27 13.24
CA ARG A 136 2.65 14.40 13.71
C ARG A 136 3.07 14.88 15.10
N LEU A 137 3.41 13.97 16.01
CA LEU A 137 3.91 14.33 17.34
C LEU A 137 5.25 15.07 17.24
N ALA A 138 6.19 14.53 16.47
CA ALA A 138 7.49 15.17 16.23
C ALA A 138 7.36 16.57 15.59
N MET A 139 6.46 16.72 14.61
CA MET A 139 6.19 18.03 14.00
C MET A 139 5.52 19.02 14.97
N ASN A 140 4.69 18.56 15.90
CA ASN A 140 4.04 19.42 16.88
C ASN A 140 5.06 20.03 17.86
N ASP A 141 6.03 19.23 18.33
CA ASP A 141 7.10 19.73 19.21
C ASP A 141 7.93 20.84 18.53
N VAL A 142 8.29 20.69 17.26
CA VAL A 142 9.08 21.70 16.53
C VAL A 142 8.25 22.93 16.15
N ALA A 143 6.94 22.78 15.93
CA ALA A 143 6.03 23.87 15.58
C ALA A 143 5.35 24.52 16.80
N THR A 144 5.73 24.16 18.03
CA THR A 144 5.11 24.74 19.22
C THR A 144 5.46 26.22 19.30
N ARG A 145 4.44 27.06 19.57
CA ARG A 145 4.56 28.53 19.66
C ARG A 145 5.75 28.97 20.51
N ASP A 146 6.08 28.23 21.56
CA ASP A 146 7.15 28.57 22.49
C ASP A 146 8.55 28.33 21.91
N PHE A 147 8.75 27.34 21.02
CA PHE A 147 10.01 27.15 20.27
C PHE A 147 10.18 28.23 19.20
N VAL A 148 9.14 28.47 18.40
CA VAL A 148 9.17 29.56 17.40
C VAL A 148 9.40 30.92 18.08
N ARG A 149 8.82 31.10 19.27
CA ARG A 149 8.98 32.32 20.07
C ARG A 149 10.32 32.41 20.78
N SER A 150 10.94 31.30 21.18
CA SER A 150 12.30 31.32 21.72
C SER A 150 13.27 31.66 20.59
N GLU A 151 13.14 31.02 19.43
CA GLU A 151 14.06 31.24 18.31
C GLU A 151 13.97 32.67 17.75
N LEU A 152 12.74 33.18 17.58
CA LEU A 152 12.55 34.58 17.22
C LEU A 152 13.13 35.54 18.26
N ARG A 153 13.11 35.17 19.54
CA ARG A 153 13.61 36.03 20.62
C ARG A 153 15.13 35.99 20.68
N ASP A 154 15.74 34.82 20.55
CA ASP A 154 17.19 34.64 20.49
C ASP A 154 17.76 35.39 19.28
N MET A 155 17.16 35.23 18.10
CA MET A 155 17.55 36.00 16.90
C MET A 155 17.38 37.52 17.07
N LEU A 156 16.31 37.98 17.74
CA LEU A 156 16.11 39.40 18.02
C LEU A 156 17.14 39.94 19.03
N GLU A 157 17.47 39.15 20.05
CA GLU A 157 18.43 39.51 21.08
C GLU A 157 19.85 39.60 20.48
N GLU A 158 20.22 38.64 19.63
CA GLU A 158 21.46 38.67 18.85
C GLU A 158 21.58 39.97 18.02
N LEU A 159 20.57 40.30 17.21
CA LEU A 159 20.57 41.52 16.40
C LEU A 159 20.64 42.80 17.24
N LEU A 160 19.96 42.85 18.39
CA LEU A 160 20.03 44.01 19.29
C LEU A 160 21.41 44.14 19.95
N THR A 161 22.05 43.02 20.29
CA THR A 161 23.42 43.05 20.82
C THR A 161 24.44 43.50 19.78
N GLU A 162 24.26 43.10 18.52
CA GLU A 162 25.09 43.59 17.41
C GLU A 162 24.91 45.10 17.19
N GLU A 163 23.67 45.61 17.19
CA GLU A 163 23.40 47.05 17.03
C GLU A 163 24.00 47.87 18.17
N ARG A 164 23.85 47.38 19.40
CA ARG A 164 24.40 48.06 20.58
C ARG A 164 25.93 48.06 20.56
N ARG A 165 26.56 46.96 20.16
CA ARG A 165 28.02 46.86 19.99
C ARG A 165 28.52 47.80 18.90
N SER A 166 27.82 47.85 17.76
CA SER A 166 28.16 48.77 16.66
C SER A 166 28.00 50.23 17.09
N ARG A 167 26.95 50.56 17.86
CA ARG A 167 26.82 51.90 18.47
C ARG A 167 27.94 52.22 19.46
N GLU A 168 28.32 51.28 20.31
CA GLU A 168 29.41 51.48 21.29
C GLU A 168 30.76 51.65 20.60
N GLU A 169 31.03 50.91 19.51
CA GLU A 169 32.22 51.11 18.67
C GLU A 169 32.22 52.51 18.04
N ILE A 170 31.11 52.93 17.43
CA ILE A 170 30.99 54.28 16.82
C ILE A 170 31.18 55.37 17.87
N VAL A 171 30.57 55.24 19.06
CA VAL A 171 30.71 56.23 20.14
C VAL A 171 32.13 56.25 20.71
N GLY A 172 32.78 55.08 20.79
CA GLY A 172 34.17 54.94 21.20
C GLY A 172 35.13 55.66 20.23
N GLU A 173 35.00 55.39 18.94
CA GLU A 173 35.76 56.09 17.88
C GLU A 173 35.55 57.60 17.95
N LEU A 174 34.30 58.06 18.11
CA LEU A 174 33.99 59.49 18.19
C LEU A 174 34.61 60.16 19.44
N MET A 175 34.61 59.49 20.58
CA MET A 175 35.23 59.98 21.82
C MET A 175 36.76 60.02 21.71
N GLU A 176 37.35 59.05 21.02
CA GLU A 176 38.80 59.00 20.77
C GLU A 176 39.23 60.13 19.81
N GLU A 177 38.50 60.37 18.71
CA GLU A 177 38.72 61.51 17.81
C GLU A 177 38.60 62.86 18.56
N LEU A 178 37.55 63.06 19.36
CA LEU A 178 37.37 64.30 20.13
C LEU A 178 38.46 64.52 21.18
N SER A 179 38.99 63.43 21.75
CA SER A 179 40.12 63.45 22.69
C SER A 179 41.41 63.86 21.99
N GLU A 180 41.69 63.30 20.80
CA GLU A 180 42.84 63.69 19.98
C GLU A 180 42.73 65.16 19.53
N GLU A 181 41.55 65.62 19.12
CA GLU A 181 41.35 67.01 18.69
C GLU A 181 41.42 68.01 19.86
N ALA A 182 41.01 67.61 21.07
CA ALA A 182 41.24 68.37 22.28
C ALA A 182 42.72 68.41 22.70
N ALA A 183 43.47 67.34 22.46
CA ALA A 183 44.90 67.28 22.71
C ALA A 183 45.72 68.13 21.71
N ASP A 184 45.29 68.21 20.45
CA ASP A 184 45.90 69.06 19.44
C ASP A 184 45.53 70.56 19.61
N GLY A 185 44.41 70.86 20.27
CA GLY A 185 43.95 72.23 20.58
C GLY A 185 44.75 72.98 21.66
N GLU A 186 45.58 72.31 22.45
CA GLU A 186 46.42 72.92 23.50
C GLU A 186 47.83 73.38 23.01
N THR A 187 47.94 73.85 21.77
CA THR A 187 49.17 74.49 21.26
C THR A 187 48.96 75.97 20.84
N GLY A 188 48.45 76.79 21.77
CA GLY A 188 48.54 78.26 21.71
C GLY A 188 49.72 78.79 22.53
N PRO A 189 50.49 79.80 22.08
CA PRO A 189 51.87 80.03 22.52
C PRO A 189 51.98 80.54 23.97
N ALA A 190 52.92 79.95 24.71
CA ALA A 190 53.35 80.34 26.05
C ALA A 190 53.88 81.80 26.13
N PRO A 191 53.76 82.48 27.28
CA PRO A 191 54.09 83.89 27.40
C PRO A 191 55.60 84.09 27.48
N ALA A 192 56.12 84.95 26.60
CA ALA A 192 57.49 85.45 26.69
C ALA A 192 57.50 86.81 27.42
N ASP A 193 58.30 86.85 28.48
CA ASP A 193 59.05 88.01 29.00
C ASP A 193 58.26 89.19 29.60
N ALA A 194 58.45 89.38 30.91
CA ALA A 194 58.90 90.67 31.46
C ALA A 194 59.09 90.55 33.00
N GLY A 195 60.28 90.13 33.41
CA GLY A 195 60.79 90.44 34.73
C GLY A 195 61.59 91.74 34.69
N ARG A 196 60.98 92.91 34.97
CA ARG A 196 61.70 94.09 35.50
C ARG A 196 60.80 95.22 35.98
N ALA A 197 61.22 95.86 37.08
CA ALA A 197 60.63 97.01 37.80
C ALA A 197 59.48 96.61 38.73
N ALA A 198 59.70 96.25 39.99
CA ALA A 198 60.32 97.04 41.05
C ALA A 198 59.82 98.49 41.07
N ASP A 199 59.07 98.78 42.13
CA ASP A 199 59.03 100.07 42.81
C ASP A 199 58.34 101.22 42.06
N ALA A 200 57.06 101.43 42.37
CA ALA A 200 56.48 102.75 42.53
C ALA A 200 55.05 102.66 43.10
N ALA A 201 54.87 103.29 44.26
CA ALA A 201 53.63 103.92 44.74
C ALA A 201 52.43 102.97 45.00
N GLN A 202 51.94 102.76 46.22
CA GLN A 202 51.72 103.75 47.28
C GLN A 202 51.32 105.11 46.70
N ASP A 203 50.07 105.25 46.25
CA ASP A 203 49.25 106.35 46.75
C ASP A 203 47.79 106.25 46.29
N ALA A 204 46.91 106.64 47.21
CA ALA A 204 45.67 107.38 47.02
C ALA A 204 44.54 106.85 46.11
N GLY A 205 43.35 106.77 46.71
CA GLY A 205 42.13 107.28 46.06
C GLY A 205 40.89 106.45 46.28
#